data_AF-A0A7W7YDQ5-F1
#
_entry.id   AF-A0A7W7YDQ5-F1
#
_cell.length_a   1.000
_cell.length_b   1.000
_cell.length_c   1.000
_cell.angle_alpha   90.00
_cell.angle_beta   90.00
_cell.angle_gamma   90.00
#
_symmetry.space_group_name_H-M   'P 1'
#
loop_
_entity.id
_entity.type
_entity.pdbx_description
1 polymer ?
#
loop_
_entity_poly.entity_id
_entity_poly.type
_entity_poly.pdbx_seq_one_letter_code
_entity_poly.pdbx_strand_id
1 'polypeptide(L)'
;MALRLDTAVIRGEIDNTTRDNVRGRLWLVGREDPVLIDLRGNAWRDVAGCKVTFINPTPSARPAALNLHSKQRGRVGDITASLKVKVYSGPEDQVRNCEEETSGHATARWHNALYFEWFSEENGRVFIEGTDFEVSISAWVWEMDGPQEKAQKTANLSAMREWLAGIIQRPELKEEAEDEFDDSEEAWEDSLKQSDRLSDAHMEAIEKYGEDGLHDDRIAFVMGWDHMLSGGHDHGADDGDGEGEAWKERQEESPELDALASELDDEAFSDFLDEHDHEAHPLQVMAQDFVHRLLTEIEDERSESTAGDEDNTPLDRFIHNSMNISGKLAGVLGMQDFEGTSHTGHTLAILRRCLNWANEAFAALNELTEAPEWKDRQNLLNDFRADLFAIRDGITDLRRKLRSE
;
A
#
# COMPACT_ATOMS: atom_id res chain seq x y z
N MET A 1 0.10 7.45 1.12
CA MET A 1 -1.33 7.78 1.18
C MET A 1 -1.59 9.17 0.63
N ALA A 2 -2.21 9.21 -0.56
CA ALA A 2 -2.67 10.42 -1.21
C ALA A 2 -4.09 10.83 -0.77
N LEU A 3 -4.33 12.13 -0.69
CA LEU A 3 -5.65 12.70 -0.39
C LEU A 3 -6.43 12.99 -1.68
N ARG A 4 -7.48 12.22 -1.93
CA ARG A 4 -8.38 12.39 -3.09
C ARG A 4 -9.56 13.32 -2.76
N LEU A 5 -9.78 14.34 -3.60
CA LEU A 5 -10.79 15.40 -3.35
C LEU A 5 -11.88 15.52 -4.41
N ASP A 6 -11.80 14.77 -5.50
CA ASP A 6 -12.69 14.81 -6.68
C ASP A 6 -14.17 15.09 -6.39
N THR A 7 -14.81 14.23 -5.61
CA THR A 7 -16.25 14.30 -5.32
C THR A 7 -16.60 15.43 -4.34
N ALA A 8 -15.66 15.85 -3.49
CA ALA A 8 -15.88 16.89 -2.49
C ALA A 8 -15.71 18.31 -3.03
N VAL A 9 -15.10 18.48 -4.21
CA VAL A 9 -14.97 19.79 -4.84
C VAL A 9 -16.30 20.23 -5.41
N ILE A 10 -16.76 21.43 -5.01
CA ILE A 10 -17.92 22.10 -5.62
C ILE A 10 -17.46 22.83 -6.89
N ARG A 11 -16.36 23.58 -6.79
CA ARG A 11 -15.73 24.28 -7.91
C ARG A 11 -14.27 24.61 -7.60
N GLY A 12 -13.49 24.82 -8.63
CA GLY A 12 -12.11 25.24 -8.52
C GLY A 12 -11.73 26.33 -9.53
N GLU A 13 -10.76 27.15 -9.14
CA GLU A 13 -10.11 28.12 -10.00
C GLU A 13 -8.60 27.94 -9.85
N ILE A 14 -7.92 27.61 -10.95
CA ILE A 14 -6.46 27.41 -11.02
C ILE A 14 -5.89 28.39 -12.03
N ASP A 15 -4.79 29.05 -11.69
CA ASP A 15 -4.15 30.10 -12.46
C ASP A 15 -2.65 29.79 -12.59
N ASN A 16 -2.23 29.46 -13.80
CA ASN A 16 -0.82 29.30 -14.17
C ASN A 16 -0.39 30.35 -15.22
N THR A 17 -1.01 31.53 -15.21
CA THR A 17 -0.63 32.65 -16.10
C THR A 17 0.73 33.25 -15.75
N THR A 18 1.24 32.99 -14.54
CA THR A 18 2.61 33.32 -14.13
C THR A 18 3.46 32.06 -14.20
N ARG A 19 4.60 32.13 -14.89
CA ARG A 19 5.54 31.01 -14.96
C ARG A 19 6.05 30.61 -13.57
N ASP A 20 6.28 29.32 -13.40
CA ASP A 20 6.79 28.63 -12.22
C ASP A 20 5.94 28.80 -10.96
N ASN A 21 4.70 29.25 -11.12
CA ASN A 21 3.78 29.46 -10.02
C ASN A 21 2.34 29.14 -10.42
N VAL A 22 1.71 28.23 -9.67
CA VAL A 22 0.29 27.88 -9.80
C VAL A 22 -0.44 28.40 -8.58
N ARG A 23 -1.41 29.29 -8.80
CA ARG A 23 -2.29 29.79 -7.74
C ARG A 23 -3.69 29.28 -7.93
N GLY A 24 -4.44 29.14 -6.86
CA GLY A 24 -5.82 28.72 -7.01
C GLY A 24 -6.67 28.86 -5.77
N ARG A 25 -7.95 28.51 -5.97
CA ARG A 25 -8.97 28.45 -4.94
C ARG A 25 -9.85 27.23 -5.19
N LEU A 26 -10.09 26.46 -4.14
CA LEU A 26 -11.02 25.33 -4.16
C LEU A 26 -12.14 25.58 -3.15
N TRP A 27 -13.38 25.36 -3.59
CA TRP A 27 -14.55 25.36 -2.72
C TRP A 27 -14.96 23.90 -2.51
N LEU A 28 -15.02 23.47 -1.25
CA LEU A 28 -15.27 22.09 -0.87
C LEU A 28 -16.60 21.97 -0.11
N VAL A 29 -17.28 20.84 -0.27
CA VAL A 29 -18.48 20.53 0.51
C VAL A 29 -18.14 20.49 2.00
N GLY A 30 -18.96 21.16 2.82
CA GLY A 30 -18.77 21.22 4.27
C GLY A 30 -17.82 22.32 4.75
N ARG A 31 -17.32 23.20 3.86
CA ARG A 31 -16.48 24.34 4.23
C ARG A 31 -17.06 25.66 3.73
N GLU A 32 -17.06 26.67 4.61
CA GLU A 32 -17.51 28.02 4.25
C GLU A 32 -16.43 28.78 3.45
N ASP A 33 -15.18 28.74 3.93
CA ASP A 33 -14.06 29.42 3.30
C ASP A 33 -13.37 28.54 2.24
N PRO A 34 -12.95 29.13 1.10
CA PRO A 34 -12.19 28.41 0.10
C PRO A 34 -10.78 28.08 0.57
N VAL A 35 -10.27 26.96 0.09
CA VAL A 35 -8.89 26.55 0.26
C VAL A 35 -8.04 27.31 -0.75
N LEU A 36 -7.00 27.99 -0.28
CA LEU A 36 -6.09 28.77 -1.10
C LEU A 36 -4.90 27.92 -1.53
N ILE A 37 -4.52 28.00 -2.80
CA ILE A 37 -3.42 27.24 -3.39
C ILE A 37 -2.34 28.21 -3.87
N ASP A 38 -1.09 27.94 -3.50
CA ASP A 38 0.11 28.65 -3.97
C ASP A 38 1.27 27.65 -4.08
N LEU A 39 1.48 27.13 -5.28
CA LEU A 39 2.38 26.02 -5.58
C LEU A 39 3.50 26.43 -6.53
N ARG A 40 4.68 25.86 -6.32
CA ARG A 40 5.86 26.07 -7.17
C ARG A 40 5.87 25.07 -8.33
N GLY A 41 6.06 25.56 -9.55
CA GLY A 41 6.07 24.77 -10.78
C GLY A 41 5.00 25.22 -11.78
N ASN A 42 4.82 24.46 -12.85
CA ASN A 42 3.85 24.76 -13.91
C ASN A 42 2.92 23.58 -14.18
N ALA A 43 1.75 23.89 -14.71
CA ALA A 43 0.87 22.89 -15.27
C ALA A 43 1.43 22.34 -16.60
N TRP A 44 0.84 21.25 -17.11
CA TRP A 44 1.23 20.68 -18.40
C TRP A 44 0.81 21.58 -19.55
N ARG A 45 1.38 21.33 -20.73
CA ARG A 45 1.29 22.19 -21.92
C ARG A 45 -0.13 22.61 -22.30
N ASP A 46 -1.11 21.75 -22.08
CA ASP A 46 -2.50 21.99 -22.46
C ASP A 46 -3.18 23.10 -21.63
N VAL A 47 -2.71 23.34 -20.41
CA VAL A 47 -3.26 24.34 -19.47
C VAL A 47 -2.22 25.32 -18.92
N ALA A 48 -0.94 25.11 -19.25
CA ALA A 48 0.15 26.03 -18.93
C ALA A 48 -0.12 27.42 -19.51
N GLY A 49 0.07 28.46 -18.71
CA GLY A 49 -0.20 29.84 -19.13
C GLY A 49 -1.66 30.25 -19.18
N CYS A 50 -2.58 29.39 -18.73
CA CYS A 50 -4.00 29.66 -18.68
C CYS A 50 -4.52 29.77 -17.24
N LYS A 51 -5.73 30.35 -17.13
CA LYS A 51 -6.62 30.15 -15.99
C LYS A 51 -7.62 29.05 -16.34
N VAL A 52 -7.69 28.04 -15.49
CA VAL A 52 -8.65 26.92 -15.57
C VAL A 52 -9.70 27.13 -14.48
N THR A 53 -10.97 27.05 -14.84
CA THR A 53 -12.07 27.04 -13.89
C THR A 53 -12.92 25.80 -14.13
N PHE A 54 -13.36 25.14 -13.08
CA PHE A 54 -14.16 23.93 -13.19
C PHE A 54 -15.22 23.85 -12.12
N ILE A 55 -16.35 23.21 -12.44
CA ILE A 55 -17.50 23.04 -11.54
C ILE A 55 -17.89 21.56 -11.54
N ASN A 56 -18.11 21.02 -10.35
CA ASN A 56 -18.66 19.67 -10.17
C ASN A 56 -20.20 19.74 -10.24
N PRO A 57 -20.86 19.03 -11.17
CA PRO A 57 -22.32 19.03 -11.23
C PRO A 57 -22.97 18.31 -10.05
N THR A 58 -22.28 17.35 -9.43
CA THR A 58 -22.82 16.47 -8.37
C THR A 58 -21.84 16.32 -7.21
N PRO A 59 -21.56 17.40 -6.45
CA PRO A 59 -20.61 17.34 -5.35
C PRO A 59 -21.20 16.57 -4.15
N SER A 60 -20.40 15.72 -3.51
CA SER A 60 -20.76 14.96 -2.31
C SER A 60 -19.73 15.14 -1.20
N ALA A 61 -20.16 15.08 0.05
CA ALA A 61 -19.25 15.27 1.18
C ALA A 61 -18.27 14.09 1.30
N ARG A 62 -16.97 14.38 1.45
CA ARG A 62 -15.98 13.42 1.92
C ARG A 62 -15.36 13.88 3.23
N PRO A 63 -15.27 13.02 4.27
CA PRO A 63 -14.60 13.37 5.52
C PRO A 63 -13.18 13.88 5.32
N ALA A 64 -12.44 13.28 4.38
CA ALA A 64 -11.05 13.64 4.08
C ALA A 64 -10.90 15.10 3.61
N ALA A 65 -11.90 15.68 2.95
CA ALA A 65 -11.88 17.07 2.49
C ALA A 65 -11.94 18.10 3.63
N LEU A 66 -12.47 17.70 4.80
CA LEU A 66 -12.54 18.56 6.00
C LEU A 66 -11.16 18.70 6.67
N ASN A 67 -10.29 17.71 6.50
CA ASN A 67 -8.94 17.69 7.09
C ASN A 67 -7.90 18.47 6.26
N LEU A 68 -8.28 18.98 5.08
CA LEU A 68 -7.38 19.73 4.22
C LEU A 68 -7.02 21.09 4.85
N HIS A 69 -5.73 21.41 4.94
CA HIS A 69 -5.29 22.70 5.47
C HIS A 69 -5.78 23.86 4.58
N SER A 70 -6.23 24.97 5.18
CA SER A 70 -6.86 26.08 4.44
C SER A 70 -5.93 26.78 3.44
N LYS A 71 -4.61 26.62 3.60
CA LYS A 71 -3.59 27.15 2.69
C LYS A 71 -2.68 26.01 2.23
N GLN A 72 -2.73 25.69 0.96
CA GLN A 72 -1.91 24.67 0.32
C GLN A 72 -0.66 25.33 -0.27
N ARG A 73 0.50 24.96 0.28
CA ARG A 73 1.83 25.34 -0.20
C ARG A 73 2.61 24.08 -0.52
N GLY A 74 3.47 24.17 -1.52
CA GLY A 74 4.35 23.08 -1.89
C GLY A 74 4.68 23.08 -3.38
N ARG A 75 4.82 21.89 -3.96
CA ARG A 75 5.21 21.70 -5.36
C ARG A 75 4.04 21.19 -6.20
N VAL A 76 4.03 21.63 -7.45
CA VAL A 76 3.13 21.13 -8.49
C VAL A 76 3.49 19.67 -8.81
N GLY A 77 2.49 18.80 -8.82
CA GLY A 77 2.53 17.47 -9.43
C GLY A 77 1.96 17.55 -10.85
N ASP A 78 1.25 16.52 -11.29
CA ASP A 78 0.64 16.56 -12.63
C ASP A 78 -0.63 17.42 -12.66
N ILE A 79 -0.67 18.40 -13.57
CA ILE A 79 -1.84 19.27 -13.77
C ILE A 79 -2.17 19.33 -15.25
N THR A 80 -3.31 18.79 -15.65
CA THR A 80 -3.75 18.72 -17.05
C THR A 80 -5.27 18.65 -17.13
N ALA A 81 -5.85 19.14 -18.23
CA ALA A 81 -7.27 18.98 -18.56
C ALA A 81 -7.49 17.94 -19.67
N SER A 82 -6.45 17.19 -20.03
CA SER A 82 -6.46 16.26 -21.16
C SER A 82 -5.89 14.88 -20.80
N LEU A 83 -5.86 14.52 -19.51
CA LEU A 83 -5.53 13.17 -19.08
C LEU A 83 -6.52 12.19 -19.71
N LYS A 84 -6.01 11.16 -20.40
CA LYS A 84 -6.84 10.15 -21.05
C LYS A 84 -7.17 9.07 -20.03
N VAL A 85 -8.44 8.97 -19.67
CA VAL A 85 -8.95 7.94 -18.76
C VAL A 85 -9.93 7.06 -19.53
N LYS A 86 -9.84 5.75 -19.31
CA LYS A 86 -10.73 4.77 -19.92
C LYS A 86 -11.98 4.66 -19.04
N VAL A 87 -13.10 5.17 -19.54
CA VAL A 87 -14.39 5.09 -18.85
C VAL A 87 -15.19 3.95 -19.45
N TYR A 88 -15.62 3.02 -18.60
CA TYR A 88 -16.51 1.94 -18.99
C TYR A 88 -17.95 2.43 -18.84
N SER A 89 -18.70 2.44 -19.94
CA SER A 89 -20.13 2.75 -19.91
C SER A 89 -20.95 1.46 -19.96
N GLY A 90 -21.71 1.18 -18.89
CA GLY A 90 -22.61 0.04 -18.73
C GLY A 90 -23.44 0.17 -17.43
N PRO A 91 -24.49 -0.64 -17.21
CA PRO A 91 -25.12 -0.72 -15.89
C PRO A 91 -24.09 -1.11 -14.83
N GLU A 92 -24.18 -0.54 -13.62
CA GLU A 92 -23.16 -0.62 -12.55
C GLU A 92 -22.64 -2.05 -12.29
N ASP A 93 -23.52 -3.05 -12.35
CA ASP A 93 -23.21 -4.48 -12.19
C ASP A 93 -22.25 -5.05 -13.26
N GLN A 94 -22.19 -4.46 -14.46
CA GLN A 94 -21.30 -4.88 -15.54
C GLN A 94 -19.94 -4.18 -15.51
N VAL A 95 -19.84 -3.00 -14.89
CA VAL A 95 -18.57 -2.25 -14.80
C VAL A 95 -17.64 -2.88 -13.76
N ARG A 96 -18.19 -3.34 -12.62
CA ARG A 96 -17.45 -4.06 -11.57
C ARG A 96 -16.78 -5.35 -12.05
N ASN A 97 -17.39 -6.07 -13.00
CA ASN A 97 -16.88 -7.35 -13.51
C ASN A 97 -15.97 -7.23 -14.75
N CYS A 98 -15.56 -6.03 -15.14
CA CYS A 98 -14.73 -5.82 -16.34
C CYS A 98 -13.22 -5.73 -16.06
N GLU A 99 -12.82 -5.63 -14.78
CA GLU A 99 -11.41 -5.69 -14.36
C GLU A 99 -10.86 -7.12 -14.40
N GLU A 100 -11.74 -8.10 -14.18
CA GLU A 100 -11.44 -9.52 -14.32
C GLU A 100 -11.81 -9.99 -15.74
N GLU A 101 -10.81 -10.45 -16.49
CA GLU A 101 -10.96 -10.83 -17.88
C GLU A 101 -12.16 -11.77 -18.12
N THR A 102 -12.99 -11.39 -19.08
CA THR A 102 -14.01 -12.22 -19.74
C THR A 102 -15.42 -12.17 -19.15
N SER A 103 -16.20 -11.13 -19.48
CA SER A 103 -17.55 -11.29 -20.08
C SER A 103 -18.25 -9.96 -20.40
N GLY A 104 -18.61 -9.76 -21.68
CA GLY A 104 -19.78 -8.97 -22.07
C GLY A 104 -19.61 -7.47 -22.30
N HIS A 105 -19.11 -7.07 -23.48
CA HIS A 105 -19.41 -5.82 -24.20
C HIS A 105 -19.59 -4.50 -23.40
N ALA A 106 -18.85 -4.26 -22.32
CA ALA A 106 -18.72 -2.91 -21.79
C ALA A 106 -18.01 -2.05 -22.85
N THR A 107 -18.69 -1.02 -23.35
CA THR A 107 -18.07 -0.11 -24.32
C THR A 107 -17.11 0.80 -23.57
N ALA A 108 -15.83 0.46 -23.57
CA ALA A 108 -14.79 1.35 -23.08
C ALA A 108 -14.65 2.56 -24.02
N ARG A 109 -14.77 3.77 -23.48
CA ARG A 109 -14.52 5.02 -24.20
C ARG A 109 -13.45 5.82 -23.49
N TRP A 110 -12.53 6.39 -24.26
CA TRP A 110 -11.53 7.30 -23.74
C TRP A 110 -12.13 8.68 -23.56
N HIS A 111 -12.12 9.18 -22.32
CA HIS A 111 -12.52 10.54 -21.97
C HIS A 111 -11.30 11.37 -21.58
N ASN A 112 -11.43 12.70 -21.69
CA ASN A 112 -10.49 13.61 -21.06
C ASN A 112 -10.94 13.81 -19.62
N ALA A 113 -10.04 13.62 -18.67
CA ALA A 113 -10.23 13.98 -17.28
C ALA A 113 -9.45 15.26 -16.97
N LEU A 114 -10.03 16.09 -16.11
CA LEU A 114 -9.28 17.09 -15.36
C LEU A 114 -8.50 16.34 -14.29
N TYR A 115 -7.17 16.46 -14.33
CA TYR A 115 -6.27 15.93 -13.32
C TYR A 115 -5.47 17.08 -12.71
N PHE A 116 -5.53 17.21 -11.40
CA PHE A 116 -4.82 18.24 -10.67
C PHE A 116 -4.21 17.65 -9.39
N GLU A 117 -2.89 17.49 -9.40
CA GLU A 117 -2.10 16.93 -8.31
C GLU A 117 -1.07 17.93 -7.80
N TRP A 118 -0.85 17.91 -6.49
CA TRP A 118 0.24 18.63 -5.84
C TRP A 118 0.74 17.92 -4.60
N PHE A 119 1.95 18.30 -4.19
CA PHE A 119 2.60 17.83 -2.97
C PHE A 119 2.56 18.98 -1.96
N SER A 120 1.66 18.86 -1.00
CA SER A 120 1.44 19.81 0.08
C SER A 120 2.43 19.60 1.22
N GLU A 121 3.00 20.69 1.73
CA GLU A 121 3.85 20.68 2.92
C GLU A 121 3.10 20.22 4.18
N GLU A 122 1.79 20.45 4.24
CA GLU A 122 0.95 20.17 5.42
C GLU A 122 0.16 18.86 5.29
N ASN A 123 -0.24 18.49 4.07
CA ASN A 123 -1.15 17.37 3.82
C ASN A 123 -0.55 16.23 2.98
N GLY A 124 0.71 16.34 2.53
CA GLY A 124 1.32 15.36 1.64
C GLY A 124 0.76 15.44 0.21
N ARG A 125 0.69 14.30 -0.50
CA ARG A 125 0.16 14.23 -1.86
C ARG A 125 -1.35 14.45 -1.86
N VAL A 126 -1.84 15.39 -2.67
CA VAL A 126 -3.27 15.68 -2.82
C VAL A 126 -3.60 15.71 -4.31
N PHE A 127 -4.73 15.14 -4.71
CA PHE A 127 -5.16 15.17 -6.10
C PHE A 127 -6.67 15.26 -6.29
N ILE A 128 -7.03 15.79 -7.46
CA ILE A 128 -8.39 15.87 -7.98
C ILE A 128 -8.36 15.23 -9.36
N GLU A 129 -9.21 14.24 -9.58
CA GLU A 129 -9.41 13.62 -10.87
C GLU A 129 -10.89 13.55 -11.17
N GLY A 130 -11.32 14.00 -12.35
CA GLY A 130 -12.70 13.76 -12.76
C GLY A 130 -12.96 14.03 -14.23
N THR A 131 -13.85 13.21 -14.79
CA THR A 131 -14.31 13.29 -16.18
C THR A 131 -15.56 14.14 -16.36
N ASP A 132 -16.34 14.33 -15.28
CA ASP A 132 -17.66 14.95 -15.33
C ASP A 132 -17.66 16.44 -14.96
N PHE A 133 -16.47 17.01 -14.73
CA PHE A 133 -16.34 18.43 -14.44
C PHE A 133 -16.67 19.28 -15.67
N GLU A 134 -17.43 20.36 -15.45
CA GLU A 134 -17.60 21.41 -16.45
C GLU A 134 -16.37 22.31 -16.44
N VAL A 135 -15.43 22.09 -17.37
CA VAL A 135 -14.15 22.81 -17.43
C VAL A 135 -14.18 23.96 -18.45
N SER A 136 -13.66 25.12 -18.03
CA SER A 136 -13.39 26.28 -18.90
C SER A 136 -11.93 26.72 -18.77
N ILE A 137 -11.28 26.96 -19.91
CA ILE A 137 -9.87 27.35 -20.00
C ILE A 137 -9.79 28.71 -20.68
N SER A 138 -9.07 29.65 -20.09
CA SER A 138 -8.86 30.98 -20.67
C SER A 138 -7.94 30.94 -21.90
N ALA A 139 -7.78 32.09 -22.57
CA ALA A 139 -6.69 32.25 -23.52
C ALA A 139 -5.32 32.12 -22.84
N TRP A 140 -4.34 31.61 -23.58
CA TRP A 140 -2.94 31.51 -23.15
C TRP A 140 -2.32 32.90 -22.97
N VAL A 141 -1.76 33.14 -21.79
CA VAL A 141 -0.90 34.31 -21.51
C VAL A 141 0.55 34.01 -21.92
N TRP A 142 0.95 32.75 -21.84
CA TRP A 142 2.21 32.23 -22.35
C TRP A 142 2.02 30.78 -22.77
N GLU A 143 2.90 30.27 -23.63
CA GLU A 143 2.84 28.90 -24.13
C GLU A 143 4.09 28.13 -23.67
N MET A 144 3.88 26.85 -23.39
CA MET A 144 4.92 25.88 -23.07
C MET A 144 5.27 25.09 -24.33
N ASP A 145 6.56 24.94 -24.62
CA ASP A 145 7.01 24.09 -25.72
C ASP A 145 7.20 22.62 -25.27
N GLY A 146 7.47 21.73 -26.24
CA GLY A 146 7.66 20.31 -25.96
C GLY A 146 8.84 20.01 -25.00
N PRO A 147 10.03 20.60 -25.19
CA PRO A 147 11.14 20.47 -24.24
C PRO A 147 10.79 20.95 -22.82
N GLN A 148 10.10 22.07 -22.68
CA GLN A 148 9.65 22.59 -21.38
C GLN A 148 8.63 21.65 -20.72
N GLU A 149 7.72 21.07 -21.49
CA GLU A 149 6.77 20.07 -20.97
C GLU A 149 7.50 18.83 -20.43
N LYS A 150 8.51 18.35 -21.15
CA LYS A 150 9.35 17.23 -20.67
C LYS A 150 10.08 17.60 -19.38
N ALA A 151 10.68 18.79 -19.33
CA ALA A 151 11.34 19.28 -18.12
C ALA A 151 10.37 19.39 -16.93
N GLN A 152 9.14 19.85 -17.18
CA GLN A 152 8.09 19.92 -16.16
C GLN A 152 7.68 18.52 -15.67
N LYS A 153 7.49 17.55 -16.57
CA LYS A 153 7.20 16.16 -16.18
C LYS A 153 8.34 15.54 -15.35
N THR A 154 9.60 15.81 -15.70
CA THR A 154 10.75 15.40 -14.88
C THR A 154 10.77 16.09 -13.51
N ALA A 155 10.41 17.38 -13.45
CA ALA A 155 10.28 18.09 -12.19
C ALA A 155 9.16 17.52 -11.31
N ASN A 156 8.03 17.11 -11.91
CA ASN A 156 6.92 16.46 -11.21
C ASN A 156 7.32 15.07 -10.67
N LEU A 157 8.07 14.27 -11.46
CA LEU A 157 8.66 13.02 -11.00
C LEU A 157 9.63 13.24 -9.83
N SER A 158 10.44 14.29 -9.90
CA SER A 158 11.35 14.65 -8.81
C SER A 158 10.60 15.08 -7.55
N ALA A 159 9.47 15.78 -7.68
CA ALA A 159 8.60 16.12 -6.54
C ALA A 159 7.98 14.88 -5.89
N MET A 160 7.56 13.88 -6.69
CA MET A 160 7.11 12.58 -6.18
C MET A 160 8.23 11.86 -5.43
N ARG A 161 9.45 11.83 -5.99
CA ARG A 161 10.63 11.25 -5.33
C ARG A 161 10.95 11.93 -3.99
N GLU A 162 10.97 13.26 -3.96
CA GLU A 162 11.18 14.04 -2.72
C GLU A 162 10.11 13.69 -1.66
N TRP A 163 8.85 13.57 -2.08
CA TRP A 163 7.75 13.20 -1.18
C TRP A 163 7.87 11.76 -0.66
N LEU A 164 8.13 10.78 -1.54
CA LEU A 164 8.32 9.38 -1.14
C LEU A 164 9.56 9.22 -0.24
N ALA A 165 10.65 9.94 -0.50
CA ALA A 165 11.81 9.94 0.40
C ALA A 165 11.44 10.38 1.82
N GLY A 166 10.54 11.36 1.96
CA GLY A 166 9.99 11.78 3.25
C GLY A 166 9.10 10.73 3.93
N ILE A 167 8.44 9.86 3.16
CA ILE A 167 7.67 8.71 3.68
C ILE A 167 8.62 7.60 4.13
N ILE A 168 9.58 7.23 3.29
CA ILE A 168 10.50 6.10 3.55
C ILE A 168 11.40 6.41 4.75
N GLN A 169 11.85 7.67 4.91
CA GLN A 169 12.74 8.11 5.99
C GLN A 169 14.01 7.24 6.10
N ARG A 170 14.70 7.03 4.96
CA ARG A 170 15.93 6.23 4.95
C ARG A 170 16.94 6.83 5.94
N PRO A 171 17.54 6.03 6.83
CA PRO A 171 18.59 6.51 7.72
C PRO A 171 19.78 7.04 6.91
N GLU A 172 20.41 8.10 7.41
CA GLU A 172 21.67 8.58 6.84
C GLU A 172 22.75 7.50 7.05
N LEU A 173 23.47 7.14 5.99
CA LEU A 173 24.61 6.25 6.07
C LEU A 173 25.64 6.86 7.02
N LYS A 174 25.91 6.20 8.15
CA LYS A 174 26.99 6.59 9.06
C LYS A 174 28.29 6.01 8.51
N GLU A 175 29.17 6.85 8.00
CA GLU A 175 30.48 6.46 7.42
C GLU A 175 31.46 5.80 8.43
N GLU A 176 31.12 5.72 9.73
CA GLU A 176 32.03 5.26 10.79
C GLU A 176 31.38 4.35 11.86
N ALA A 177 30.26 3.67 11.56
CA ALA A 177 29.77 2.63 12.48
C ALA A 177 30.61 1.36 12.28
N GLU A 178 31.24 0.85 13.34
CA GLU A 178 31.61 -0.57 13.36
C GLU A 178 30.30 -1.35 13.18
N ASP A 179 30.16 -2.06 12.07
CA ASP A 179 28.96 -2.85 11.71
C ASP A 179 28.80 -4.06 12.65
N GLU A 180 28.66 -3.81 13.94
CA GLU A 180 28.17 -4.82 14.88
C GLU A 180 26.66 -4.90 14.71
N PHE A 181 26.22 -6.02 14.13
CA PHE A 181 24.81 -6.32 13.93
C PHE A 181 24.07 -6.36 15.28
N ASP A 182 23.19 -5.37 15.51
CA ASP A 182 22.36 -5.30 16.72
C ASP A 182 21.14 -6.24 16.59
N ASP A 183 21.25 -7.43 17.20
CA ASP A 183 20.15 -8.40 17.24
C ASP A 183 19.09 -8.09 18.33
N SER A 184 18.94 -6.84 18.75
CA SER A 184 17.90 -6.48 19.72
C SER A 184 16.49 -6.45 19.11
N GLU A 185 15.47 -6.71 19.94
CA GLU A 185 14.05 -6.54 19.57
C GLU A 185 13.76 -5.11 19.08
N GLU A 186 14.48 -4.11 19.61
CA GLU A 186 14.30 -2.70 19.25
C GLU A 186 14.86 -2.37 17.86
N ALA A 187 16.09 -2.83 17.55
CA ALA A 187 16.70 -2.66 16.24
C ALA A 187 15.90 -3.35 15.14
N TRP A 188 15.43 -4.57 15.38
CA TRP A 188 14.55 -5.28 14.45
C TRP A 188 13.21 -4.58 14.25
N GLU A 189 12.59 -4.04 15.30
CA GLU A 189 11.35 -3.27 15.11
C GLU A 189 11.58 -2.00 14.28
N ASP A 190 12.68 -1.30 14.48
CA ASP A 190 12.96 -0.10 13.70
C ASP A 190 13.28 -0.42 12.24
N SER A 191 13.98 -1.53 11.97
CA SER A 191 14.18 -2.06 10.62
C SER A 191 12.85 -2.46 9.96
N LEU A 192 11.98 -3.20 10.67
CA LEU A 192 10.69 -3.60 10.14
C LEU A 192 9.78 -2.39 9.86
N LYS A 193 9.78 -1.36 10.70
CA LYS A 193 9.05 -0.10 10.41
C LYS A 193 9.58 0.59 9.16
N GLN A 194 10.89 0.54 8.90
CA GLN A 194 11.46 1.08 7.67
C GLN A 194 11.00 0.25 6.46
N SER A 195 10.96 -1.08 6.59
CA SER A 195 10.40 -1.97 5.57
C SER A 195 8.94 -1.67 5.29
N ASP A 196 8.10 -1.49 6.32
CA ASP A 196 6.68 -1.14 6.16
C ASP A 196 6.52 0.19 5.39
N ARG A 197 7.27 1.24 5.76
CA ARG A 197 7.24 2.53 5.04
C ARG A 197 7.71 2.41 3.59
N LEU A 198 8.67 1.53 3.33
CA LEU A 198 9.15 1.26 1.97
C LEU A 198 8.09 0.55 1.14
N SER A 199 7.41 -0.44 1.71
CA SER A 199 6.30 -1.15 1.07
C SER A 199 5.13 -0.21 0.77
N ASP A 200 4.75 0.67 1.72
CA ASP A 200 3.72 1.68 1.51
C ASP A 200 4.09 2.66 0.38
N ALA A 201 5.34 3.13 0.36
CA ALA A 201 5.84 3.99 -0.71
C ALA A 201 5.87 3.29 -2.08
N HIS A 202 6.22 2.00 -2.10
CA HIS A 202 6.24 1.21 -3.32
C HIS A 202 4.82 0.98 -3.87
N MET A 203 3.86 0.64 -3.02
CA MET A 203 2.46 0.48 -3.39
C MET A 203 1.91 1.77 -4.00
N GLU A 204 2.17 2.91 -3.37
CA GLU A 204 1.79 4.23 -3.87
C GLU A 204 2.44 4.56 -5.23
N ALA A 205 3.69 4.14 -5.46
CA ALA A 205 4.34 4.30 -6.75
C ALA A 205 3.71 3.41 -7.84
N ILE A 206 3.36 2.17 -7.51
CA ILE A 206 2.63 1.25 -8.40
C ILE A 206 1.25 1.81 -8.75
N GLU A 207 0.47 2.25 -7.76
CA GLU A 207 -0.86 2.82 -8.00
C GLU A 207 -0.82 4.00 -8.97
N LYS A 208 0.25 4.81 -8.91
CA LYS A 208 0.40 5.97 -9.79
C LYS A 208 0.93 5.62 -11.20
N TYR A 209 1.89 4.70 -11.30
CA TYR A 209 2.66 4.50 -12.53
C TYR A 209 2.50 3.10 -13.16
N GLY A 210 1.83 2.16 -12.48
CA GLY A 210 1.79 0.74 -12.82
C GLY A 210 1.10 0.38 -14.14
N GLU A 211 0.20 1.23 -14.65
CA GLU A 211 -0.54 0.95 -15.89
C GLU A 211 0.17 1.46 -17.17
N ASP A 212 1.27 2.19 -17.03
CA ASP A 212 1.98 2.79 -18.17
C ASP A 212 3.05 1.87 -18.76
N GLY A 213 3.26 1.91 -20.08
CA GLY A 213 4.35 1.17 -20.75
C GLY A 213 5.79 1.59 -20.38
N LEU A 214 5.94 2.52 -19.42
CA LEU A 214 7.21 2.96 -18.82
C LEU A 214 7.16 2.84 -17.28
N HIS A 215 6.33 1.94 -16.73
CA HIS A 215 6.11 1.84 -15.29
C HIS A 215 7.40 1.59 -14.50
N ASP A 216 8.23 0.63 -14.93
CA ASP A 216 9.46 0.24 -14.24
C ASP A 216 10.45 1.41 -14.07
N ASP A 217 10.74 2.15 -15.14
CA ASP A 217 11.69 3.27 -15.11
C ASP A 217 11.22 4.39 -14.16
N ARG A 218 9.92 4.69 -14.18
CA ARG A 218 9.34 5.73 -13.33
C ARG A 218 9.29 5.30 -11.87
N ILE A 219 8.84 4.07 -11.61
CA ILE A 219 8.79 3.49 -10.27
C ILE A 219 10.21 3.45 -9.69
N ALA A 220 11.18 2.90 -10.43
CA ALA A 220 12.57 2.88 -9.99
C ALA A 220 13.11 4.28 -9.71
N PHE A 221 12.85 5.26 -10.59
CA PHE A 221 13.29 6.64 -10.34
C PHE A 221 12.70 7.26 -9.08
N VAL A 222 11.38 7.12 -8.85
CA VAL A 222 10.74 7.72 -7.66
C VAL A 222 11.08 6.98 -6.37
N MET A 223 11.37 5.68 -6.44
CA MET A 223 11.90 4.88 -5.34
C MET A 223 13.40 5.08 -5.09
N GLY A 224 14.09 5.84 -5.96
CA GLY A 224 15.54 6.06 -5.88
C GLY A 224 16.37 4.82 -6.23
N TRP A 225 15.79 3.90 -7.00
CA TRP A 225 16.42 2.69 -7.56
C TRP A 225 16.89 2.90 -9.01
N ASP A 226 16.94 4.15 -9.49
CA ASP A 226 17.38 4.50 -10.84
C ASP A 226 18.82 4.03 -11.15
N HIS A 227 19.67 3.96 -10.13
CA HIS A 227 21.02 3.42 -10.25
C HIS A 227 21.05 1.91 -10.55
N MET A 228 20.06 1.14 -10.06
CA MET A 228 19.98 -0.31 -10.30
C MET A 228 19.66 -0.62 -11.76
N LEU A 229 18.84 0.22 -12.41
CA LEU A 229 18.52 0.08 -13.83
C LEU A 229 19.70 0.47 -14.74
N SER A 230 20.54 1.40 -14.30
CA SER A 230 21.74 1.84 -15.02
C SER A 230 22.95 0.91 -14.84
N GLY A 231 22.89 -0.03 -13.91
CA GLY A 231 24.00 -0.89 -13.47
C GLY A 231 24.43 -1.99 -14.45
N GLY A 232 23.76 -2.13 -15.59
CA GLY A 232 24.13 -3.14 -16.59
C GLY A 232 25.43 -2.89 -17.35
N HIS A 233 26.11 -1.72 -17.23
CA HIS A 233 27.19 -1.39 -18.16
C HIS A 233 28.46 -0.66 -17.67
N ASP A 234 28.59 -0.12 -16.46
CA ASP A 234 29.93 0.40 -16.03
C ASP A 234 30.04 0.77 -14.54
N HIS A 235 29.95 -0.21 -13.63
CA HIS A 235 30.61 -0.09 -12.34
C HIS A 235 31.43 -1.35 -12.10
N GLY A 236 32.74 -1.21 -12.34
CA GLY A 236 33.72 -2.22 -11.98
C GLY A 236 33.61 -2.56 -10.50
N ALA A 237 33.74 -3.86 -10.23
CA ALA A 237 33.81 -4.47 -8.91
C ALA A 237 34.55 -3.62 -7.87
N ASP A 238 33.84 -3.16 -6.85
CA ASP A 238 34.20 -3.36 -5.44
C ASP A 238 33.01 -3.02 -4.54
N ASP A 239 32.94 -3.71 -3.41
CA ASP A 239 32.07 -3.50 -2.25
C ASP A 239 30.61 -3.99 -2.32
N GLY A 240 30.51 -5.31 -2.05
CA GLY A 240 29.77 -5.84 -0.90
C GLY A 240 28.33 -5.39 -0.73
N ASP A 241 27.41 -6.22 -1.25
CA ASP A 241 26.07 -6.52 -0.71
C ASP A 241 25.43 -7.55 -1.67
N GLY A 242 26.03 -8.74 -1.70
CA GLY A 242 25.53 -9.90 -2.45
C GLY A 242 24.29 -10.55 -1.81
N GLU A 243 23.46 -9.78 -1.10
CA GLU A 243 22.29 -10.27 -0.36
C GLU A 243 20.96 -9.81 -0.97
N GLY A 244 20.99 -9.14 -2.12
CA GLY A 244 19.79 -8.71 -2.85
C GLY A 244 19.16 -9.75 -3.79
N GLU A 245 19.87 -10.83 -4.12
CA GLU A 245 19.41 -11.86 -5.09
C GLU A 245 19.46 -13.29 -4.53
N ALA A 246 19.82 -13.48 -3.24
CA ALA A 246 19.88 -14.79 -2.59
C ALA A 246 18.50 -15.45 -2.36
N TRP A 247 17.41 -14.68 -2.46
CA TRP A 247 16.04 -15.19 -2.29
C TRP A 247 15.44 -15.78 -3.57
N LYS A 248 16.01 -15.49 -4.75
CA LYS A 248 15.56 -16.11 -6.02
C LYS A 248 16.26 -17.43 -6.32
N GLU A 249 17.47 -17.64 -5.83
CA GLU A 249 18.20 -18.91 -6.04
C GLU A 249 17.90 -19.98 -4.96
N ARG A 250 17.32 -19.61 -3.81
CA ARG A 250 16.86 -20.60 -2.79
C ARG A 250 15.47 -21.19 -3.09
N GLN A 251 14.96 -21.00 -4.31
CA GLN A 251 13.78 -21.68 -4.81
C GLN A 251 14.10 -22.55 -6.04
N GLU A 252 15.37 -22.91 -6.22
CA GLU A 252 15.77 -23.99 -7.12
C GLU A 252 16.14 -25.22 -6.26
N GLU A 253 15.22 -26.19 -6.29
CA GLU A 253 15.46 -27.63 -6.22
C GLU A 253 16.62 -28.07 -5.30
N SER A 254 16.30 -28.48 -4.07
CA SER A 254 17.22 -29.32 -3.29
C SER A 254 17.49 -30.59 -4.12
N PRO A 255 18.72 -30.81 -4.64
CA PRO A 255 19.03 -31.97 -5.47
C PRO A 255 18.83 -33.29 -4.71
N GLU A 256 18.84 -33.22 -3.38
CA GLU A 256 18.60 -34.34 -2.47
C GLU A 256 17.11 -34.72 -2.42
N LEU A 257 16.19 -33.75 -2.53
CA LEU A 257 14.74 -34.00 -2.57
C LEU A 257 14.29 -34.59 -3.92
N ASP A 258 14.85 -34.12 -5.03
CA ASP A 258 14.56 -34.66 -6.37
C ASP A 258 15.11 -36.08 -6.57
N ALA A 259 16.31 -36.35 -6.04
CA ALA A 259 16.87 -37.70 -6.04
C ALA A 259 15.97 -38.66 -5.25
N LEU A 260 15.40 -38.19 -4.14
CA LEU A 260 14.53 -38.99 -3.29
C LEU A 260 13.12 -39.17 -3.89
N ALA A 261 12.56 -38.14 -4.51
CA ALA A 261 11.31 -38.22 -5.27
C ALA A 261 11.39 -39.22 -6.44
N SER A 262 12.60 -39.44 -6.98
CA SER A 262 12.84 -40.45 -8.01
C SER A 262 13.08 -41.86 -7.45
N GLU A 263 13.41 -42.01 -6.16
CA GLU A 263 13.71 -43.30 -5.52
C GLU A 263 12.54 -43.89 -4.73
N LEU A 264 11.64 -43.05 -4.20
CA LEU A 264 10.46 -43.44 -3.44
C LEU A 264 9.21 -43.49 -4.33
N ASP A 265 8.26 -44.38 -4.01
CA ASP A 265 6.94 -44.33 -4.65
C ASP A 265 6.08 -43.19 -4.03
N ASP A 266 5.00 -42.80 -4.70
CA ASP A 266 4.19 -41.64 -4.29
C ASP A 266 3.66 -41.75 -2.85
N GLU A 267 3.38 -42.97 -2.37
CA GLU A 267 2.95 -43.23 -0.98
C GLU A 267 4.12 -43.08 0.00
N ALA A 268 5.31 -43.61 -0.32
CA ALA A 268 6.51 -43.46 0.51
C ALA A 268 7.12 -42.05 0.45
N PHE A 269 6.93 -41.30 -0.64
CA PHE A 269 7.32 -39.90 -0.77
C PHE A 269 6.36 -39.00 0.01
N SER A 270 5.06 -39.31 0.01
CA SER A 270 4.07 -38.68 0.91
C SER A 270 4.39 -38.98 2.37
N ASP A 271 4.67 -40.23 2.73
CA ASP A 271 5.09 -40.60 4.10
C ASP A 271 6.45 -39.97 4.45
N PHE A 272 7.36 -39.75 3.49
CA PHE A 272 8.64 -39.06 3.72
C PHE A 272 8.45 -37.56 3.95
N LEU A 273 7.54 -36.92 3.21
CA LEU A 273 7.16 -35.52 3.41
C LEU A 273 6.37 -35.33 4.72
N ASP A 274 5.56 -36.32 5.12
CA ASP A 274 4.88 -36.37 6.42
C ASP A 274 5.86 -36.72 7.57
N GLU A 275 6.90 -37.53 7.34
CA GLU A 275 8.01 -37.76 8.28
C GLU A 275 8.96 -36.55 8.39
N HIS A 276 9.03 -35.71 7.35
CA HIS A 276 9.70 -34.40 7.31
C HIS A 276 8.73 -33.23 7.52
N ASP A 277 7.51 -33.50 8.01
CA ASP A 277 6.68 -32.50 8.68
C ASP A 277 7.35 -32.20 10.02
N HIS A 278 8.46 -31.47 9.93
CA HIS A 278 9.25 -30.98 11.04
C HIS A 278 8.29 -30.36 12.05
N GLU A 279 8.16 -30.96 13.25
CA GLU A 279 7.13 -30.63 14.26
C GLU A 279 6.86 -29.12 14.32
N ALA A 280 5.80 -28.69 13.61
CA ALA A 280 5.45 -27.28 13.54
C ALA A 280 5.21 -26.77 14.95
N HIS A 281 5.72 -25.58 15.27
CA HIS A 281 5.62 -25.07 16.63
C HIS A 281 4.13 -25.04 17.05
N PRO A 282 3.75 -25.52 18.26
CA PRO A 282 2.33 -25.67 18.63
C PRO A 282 1.51 -24.38 18.49
N LEU A 283 2.14 -23.22 18.72
CA LEU A 283 1.53 -21.90 18.53
C LEU A 283 1.22 -21.58 17.06
N GLN A 284 2.06 -22.02 16.12
CA GLN A 284 1.81 -21.88 14.69
C GLN A 284 0.61 -22.74 14.28
N VAL A 285 0.62 -24.02 14.65
CA VAL A 285 -0.48 -24.95 14.34
C VAL A 285 -1.80 -24.40 14.87
N MET A 286 -1.83 -23.98 16.14
CA MET A 286 -3.01 -23.37 16.75
C MET A 286 -3.50 -22.12 16.01
N ALA A 287 -2.60 -21.26 15.52
CA ALA A 287 -2.98 -20.07 14.77
C ALA A 287 -3.47 -20.39 13.34
N GLN A 288 -2.88 -21.38 12.69
CA GLN A 288 -3.32 -21.88 11.37
C GLN A 288 -4.70 -22.52 11.45
N ASP A 289 -4.92 -23.42 12.42
CA ASP A 289 -6.21 -24.05 12.67
C ASP A 289 -7.30 -23.02 12.96
N PHE A 290 -6.98 -22.02 13.78
CA PHE A 290 -7.90 -20.91 14.09
C PHE A 290 -8.31 -20.14 12.84
N VAL A 291 -7.37 -19.76 11.96
CA VAL A 291 -7.68 -19.02 10.74
C VAL A 291 -8.45 -19.88 9.73
N HIS A 292 -8.11 -21.16 9.58
CA HIS A 292 -8.87 -22.08 8.74
C HIS A 292 -10.32 -22.21 9.21
N ARG A 293 -10.53 -22.40 10.52
CA ARG A 293 -11.86 -22.45 11.12
C ARG A 293 -12.60 -21.12 10.93
N LEU A 294 -11.93 -20.00 11.18
CA LEU A 294 -12.48 -18.65 10.98
C LEU A 294 -13.01 -18.47 9.57
N LEU A 295 -12.20 -18.72 8.55
CA LEU A 295 -12.57 -18.51 7.14
C LEU A 295 -13.67 -19.47 6.68
N THR A 296 -13.75 -20.67 7.25
CA THR A 296 -14.78 -21.66 6.91
C THR A 296 -16.12 -21.34 7.57
N GLU A 297 -16.12 -20.90 8.83
CA GLU A 297 -17.34 -20.71 9.62
C GLU A 297 -18.04 -19.35 9.35
N ILE A 298 -17.36 -18.41 8.67
CA ILE A 298 -17.90 -17.09 8.28
C ILE A 298 -18.00 -16.89 6.75
N GLU A 299 -17.89 -17.97 5.96
CA GLU A 299 -17.83 -17.92 4.49
C GLU A 299 -19.03 -17.15 3.90
N ASP A 300 -20.23 -17.42 4.41
CA ASP A 300 -21.48 -16.77 3.99
C ASP A 300 -21.42 -15.25 4.27
N GLU A 301 -21.07 -14.85 5.49
CA GLU A 301 -20.99 -13.44 5.90
C GLU A 301 -19.91 -12.67 5.14
N ARG A 302 -18.79 -13.32 4.82
CA ARG A 302 -17.73 -12.74 3.99
C ARG A 302 -18.24 -12.47 2.57
N SER A 303 -18.99 -13.39 1.99
CA SER A 303 -19.55 -13.24 0.64
C SER A 303 -20.55 -12.08 0.55
N GLU A 304 -21.31 -11.83 1.62
CA GLU A 304 -22.25 -10.71 1.72
C GLU A 304 -21.56 -9.36 1.98
N SER A 305 -20.47 -9.35 2.78
CA SER A 305 -19.70 -8.15 3.10
C SER A 305 -18.95 -7.56 1.89
N THR A 306 -18.46 -8.41 0.97
CA THR A 306 -17.76 -7.97 -0.25
C THR A 306 -18.63 -7.16 -1.24
N ALA A 307 -19.93 -7.02 -0.99
CA ALA A 307 -20.85 -6.26 -1.83
C ALA A 307 -20.93 -4.75 -1.48
N GLY A 308 -20.30 -4.30 -0.38
CA GLY A 308 -20.29 -2.89 0.05
C GLY A 308 -18.97 -2.16 -0.20
N ASP A 309 -19.01 -0.87 -0.51
CA ASP A 309 -17.83 0.01 -0.77
C ASP A 309 -17.05 0.43 0.51
N GLU A 310 -17.27 -0.24 1.66
CA GLU A 310 -16.60 0.12 2.92
C GLU A 310 -15.41 -0.83 3.19
N ASP A 311 -14.24 -0.47 2.65
CA ASP A 311 -12.94 -1.10 2.93
C ASP A 311 -12.47 -0.86 4.38
N ASN A 312 -13.28 -1.21 5.40
CA ASN A 312 -12.85 -1.20 6.80
C ASN A 312 -13.90 -1.77 7.79
N THR A 313 -14.70 -2.77 7.41
CA THR A 313 -15.72 -3.28 8.33
C THR A 313 -15.07 -3.95 9.57
N PRO A 314 -15.78 -4.05 10.71
CA PRO A 314 -15.29 -4.81 11.86
C PRO A 314 -14.95 -6.27 11.51
N LEU A 315 -15.67 -6.89 10.55
CA LEU A 315 -15.39 -8.24 10.09
C LEU A 315 -14.06 -8.30 9.33
N ASP A 316 -13.84 -7.38 8.39
CA ASP A 316 -12.61 -7.35 7.59
C ASP A 316 -11.39 -7.12 8.46
N ARG A 317 -11.47 -6.18 9.42
CA ARG A 317 -10.40 -5.96 10.39
C ARG A 317 -10.14 -7.21 11.24
N PHE A 318 -11.18 -7.92 11.67
CA PHE A 318 -11.01 -9.14 12.47
C PHE A 318 -10.31 -10.25 11.66
N ILE A 319 -10.74 -10.49 10.43
CA ILE A 319 -10.15 -11.48 9.52
C ILE A 319 -8.70 -11.10 9.19
N HIS A 320 -8.47 -9.87 8.74
CA HIS A 320 -7.15 -9.38 8.34
C HIS A 320 -6.12 -9.52 9.47
N ASN A 321 -6.47 -9.07 10.68
CA ASN A 321 -5.56 -9.18 11.83
C ASN A 321 -5.31 -10.65 12.23
N SER A 322 -6.32 -11.51 12.16
CA SER A 322 -6.18 -12.94 12.45
C SER A 322 -5.25 -13.64 11.43
N MET A 323 -5.39 -13.32 10.15
CA MET A 323 -4.52 -13.82 9.08
C MET A 323 -3.08 -13.33 9.25
N ASN A 324 -2.88 -12.05 9.59
CA ASN A 324 -1.54 -11.51 9.86
C ASN A 324 -0.84 -12.26 10.99
N ILE A 325 -1.55 -12.55 12.09
CA ILE A 325 -1.00 -13.33 13.20
C ILE A 325 -0.56 -14.72 12.71
N SER A 326 -1.46 -15.46 12.04
CA SER A 326 -1.16 -16.82 11.56
C SER A 326 0.01 -16.85 10.58
N GLY A 327 -0.01 -15.99 9.55
CA GLY A 327 1.04 -15.94 8.54
C GLY A 327 2.41 -15.54 9.10
N LYS A 328 2.45 -14.58 10.04
CA LYS A 328 3.71 -14.15 10.67
C LYS A 328 4.25 -15.17 11.66
N LEU A 329 3.39 -15.87 12.39
CA LEU A 329 3.80 -16.99 13.23
C LEU A 329 4.34 -18.15 12.39
N ALA A 330 3.69 -18.50 11.27
CA ALA A 330 4.20 -19.51 10.35
C ALA A 330 5.57 -19.12 9.77
N GLY A 331 5.77 -17.85 9.42
CA GLY A 331 7.07 -17.37 8.90
C GLY A 331 8.21 -17.44 9.92
N VAL A 332 7.95 -17.12 11.20
CA VAL A 332 8.99 -17.08 12.25
C VAL A 332 9.17 -18.42 12.97
N LEU A 333 8.15 -19.28 13.01
CA LEU A 333 8.17 -20.53 13.77
C LEU A 333 8.14 -21.78 12.90
N GLY A 334 7.86 -21.65 11.60
CA GLY A 334 7.69 -22.77 10.66
C GLY A 334 8.95 -23.21 9.92
N MET A 335 10.07 -22.52 10.12
CA MET A 335 11.38 -22.95 9.64
C MET A 335 12.22 -23.32 10.87
N GLN A 336 12.49 -24.61 11.13
CA GLN A 336 13.62 -24.96 12.01
C GLN A 336 14.91 -24.53 11.31
N ASP A 337 15.86 -23.91 12.02
CA ASP A 337 16.82 -24.66 12.84
C ASP A 337 16.63 -24.64 14.39
N PHE A 338 16.92 -25.80 14.97
CA PHE A 338 17.33 -26.05 16.37
C PHE A 338 18.52 -25.17 16.80
N GLU A 339 18.66 -24.90 18.12
CA GLU A 339 19.77 -24.13 18.76
C GLU A 339 20.27 -22.92 17.95
N GLY A 340 19.66 -21.76 18.21
CA GLY A 340 20.04 -20.50 17.56
C GLY A 340 19.20 -20.22 16.32
N THR A 341 17.89 -19.99 16.50
CA THR A 341 17.15 -19.16 15.55
C THR A 341 17.97 -17.88 15.38
N SER A 342 18.59 -17.67 14.22
CA SER A 342 19.77 -16.79 14.05
C SER A 342 19.60 -15.37 14.59
N HIS A 343 18.36 -14.92 14.81
CA HIS A 343 18.01 -13.61 15.33
C HIS A 343 16.88 -13.67 16.38
N THR A 344 17.21 -13.85 17.66
CA THR A 344 16.21 -13.87 18.75
C THR A 344 15.47 -12.53 18.82
N GLY A 345 16.14 -11.42 18.51
CA GLY A 345 15.51 -10.10 18.40
C GLY A 345 14.43 -10.03 17.32
N HIS A 346 14.67 -10.66 16.17
CA HIS A 346 13.70 -10.70 15.06
C HIS A 346 12.41 -11.40 15.49
N THR A 347 12.54 -12.60 16.06
CA THR A 347 11.42 -13.38 16.58
C THR A 347 10.66 -12.57 17.64
N LEU A 348 11.35 -11.93 18.58
CA LEU A 348 10.72 -11.09 19.59
C LEU A 348 9.97 -9.89 19.00
N ALA A 349 10.50 -9.25 17.96
CA ALA A 349 9.86 -8.13 17.27
C ALA A 349 8.58 -8.57 16.55
N ILE A 350 8.61 -9.70 15.83
CA ILE A 350 7.43 -10.26 15.17
C ILE A 350 6.37 -10.68 16.19
N LEU A 351 6.75 -11.36 17.28
CA LEU A 351 5.82 -11.72 18.34
C LEU A 351 5.19 -10.48 19.01
N ARG A 352 5.94 -9.39 19.16
CA ARG A 352 5.40 -8.11 19.63
C ARG A 352 4.36 -7.54 18.67
N ARG A 353 4.59 -7.59 17.36
CA ARG A 353 3.61 -7.17 16.34
C ARG A 353 2.36 -8.05 16.35
N CYS A 354 2.50 -9.36 16.51
CA CYS A 354 1.37 -10.28 16.66
C CYS A 354 0.48 -9.93 17.87
N LEU A 355 1.06 -9.47 18.98
CA LEU A 355 0.27 -9.00 20.13
C LEU A 355 -0.51 -7.71 19.82
N ASN A 356 0.04 -6.82 18.99
CA ASN A 356 -0.69 -5.62 18.55
C ASN A 356 -1.87 -6.01 17.66
N TRP A 357 -1.66 -6.87 16.65
CA TRP A 357 -2.76 -7.38 15.81
C TRP A 357 -3.80 -8.15 16.62
N ALA A 358 -3.39 -8.90 17.66
CA ALA A 358 -4.34 -9.57 18.54
C ALA A 358 -5.24 -8.56 19.28
N ASN A 359 -4.69 -7.42 19.75
CA ASN A 359 -5.48 -6.37 20.38
C ASN A 359 -6.47 -5.73 19.39
N GLU A 360 -6.05 -5.45 18.15
CA GLU A 360 -6.92 -4.93 17.10
C GLU A 360 -8.02 -5.93 16.72
N ALA A 361 -7.68 -7.22 16.62
CA ALA A 361 -8.64 -8.29 16.41
C ALA A 361 -9.66 -8.38 17.56
N PHE A 362 -9.24 -8.22 18.83
CA PHE A 362 -10.17 -8.15 19.95
C PHE A 362 -11.09 -6.93 19.90
N ALA A 363 -10.58 -5.76 19.52
CA ALA A 363 -11.38 -4.55 19.35
C ALA A 363 -12.46 -4.77 18.28
N ALA A 364 -12.07 -5.28 17.12
CA ALA A 364 -12.97 -5.62 16.03
C ALA A 364 -14.02 -6.68 16.45
N LEU A 365 -13.60 -7.73 17.16
CA LEU A 365 -14.50 -8.77 17.66
C LEU A 365 -15.51 -8.26 18.71
N ASN A 366 -15.12 -7.27 19.51
CA ASN A 366 -16.03 -6.61 20.44
C ASN A 366 -17.07 -5.76 19.71
N GLU A 367 -16.68 -5.04 18.66
CA GLU A 367 -17.63 -4.31 17.81
C GLU A 367 -18.61 -5.28 17.12
N LEU A 368 -18.13 -6.42 16.61
CA LEU A 368 -18.98 -7.49 16.05
C LEU A 368 -19.96 -8.02 17.11
N THR A 369 -19.51 -8.22 18.35
CA THR A 369 -20.37 -8.69 19.45
C THR A 369 -21.50 -7.69 19.77
N GLU A 370 -21.26 -6.39 19.60
CA GLU A 370 -22.26 -5.35 19.86
C GLU A 370 -23.21 -5.14 18.66
N ALA A 371 -22.81 -5.58 17.47
CA ALA A 371 -23.57 -5.40 16.25
C ALA A 371 -24.87 -6.24 16.24
N PRO A 372 -26.04 -5.66 15.87
CA PRO A 372 -27.31 -6.37 15.86
C PRO A 372 -27.34 -7.59 14.94
N GLU A 373 -26.59 -7.53 13.85
CA GLU A 373 -26.50 -8.55 12.78
C GLU A 373 -25.85 -9.85 13.28
N TRP A 374 -24.99 -9.76 14.30
CA TRP A 374 -24.22 -10.89 14.82
C TRP A 374 -24.83 -11.56 16.05
N LYS A 375 -26.02 -11.11 16.48
CA LYS A 375 -26.68 -11.65 17.68
C LYS A 375 -26.92 -13.17 17.62
N ASP A 376 -27.24 -13.67 16.44
CA ASP A 376 -27.49 -15.10 16.22
C ASP A 376 -26.19 -15.93 16.13
N ARG A 377 -25.04 -15.26 16.00
CA ARG A 377 -23.69 -15.85 15.93
C ARG A 377 -22.89 -15.65 17.22
N GLN A 378 -23.52 -15.26 18.32
CA GLN A 378 -22.79 -14.90 19.55
C GLN A 378 -21.93 -16.04 20.14
N ASN A 379 -22.36 -17.29 20.00
CA ASN A 379 -21.57 -18.45 20.44
C ASN A 379 -20.29 -18.59 19.61
N LEU A 380 -20.42 -18.49 18.29
CA LEU A 380 -19.29 -18.53 17.35
C LEU A 380 -18.27 -17.42 17.67
N LEU A 381 -18.73 -16.18 17.90
CA LEU A 381 -17.85 -15.07 18.28
C LEU A 381 -17.15 -15.30 19.62
N ASN A 382 -17.79 -15.98 20.57
CA ASN A 382 -17.18 -16.33 21.84
C ASN A 382 -16.11 -17.43 21.68
N ASP A 383 -16.35 -18.39 20.80
CA ASP A 383 -15.37 -19.44 20.49
C ASP A 383 -14.14 -18.84 19.79
N PHE A 384 -14.34 -17.94 18.82
CA PHE A 384 -13.23 -17.18 18.23
C PHE A 384 -12.48 -16.33 19.26
N ARG A 385 -13.20 -15.71 20.19
CA ARG A 385 -12.58 -14.94 21.29
C ARG A 385 -11.68 -15.84 22.13
N ALA A 386 -12.12 -17.05 22.46
CA ALA A 386 -11.37 -18.00 23.27
C ALA A 386 -10.09 -18.46 22.57
N ASP A 387 -10.18 -18.81 21.27
CA ASP A 387 -9.02 -19.22 20.48
C ASP A 387 -7.99 -18.08 20.34
N LEU A 388 -8.46 -16.86 20.05
CA LEU A 388 -7.59 -15.69 19.97
C LEU A 388 -6.90 -15.40 21.33
N PHE A 389 -7.59 -15.62 22.45
CA PHE A 389 -6.97 -15.51 23.78
C PHE A 389 -5.87 -16.57 23.98
N ALA A 390 -6.13 -17.83 23.61
CA ALA A 390 -5.14 -18.89 23.71
C ALA A 390 -3.89 -18.59 22.87
N ILE A 391 -4.06 -18.07 21.65
CA ILE A 391 -2.95 -17.63 20.79
C ILE A 391 -2.18 -16.48 21.44
N ARG A 392 -2.87 -15.44 21.94
CA ARG A 392 -2.23 -14.29 22.61
C ARG A 392 -1.43 -14.70 23.86
N ASP A 393 -1.97 -15.60 24.66
CA ASP A 393 -1.30 -16.12 25.85
C ASP A 393 -0.06 -16.96 25.47
N GLY A 394 -0.20 -17.81 24.45
CA GLY A 394 0.92 -18.57 23.88
C GLY A 394 2.05 -17.68 23.36
N ILE A 395 1.73 -16.60 22.64
CA ILE A 395 2.71 -15.58 22.19
C ILE A 395 3.40 -14.94 23.41
N THR A 396 2.64 -14.58 24.43
CA THR A 396 3.18 -13.92 25.64
C THR A 396 4.15 -14.83 26.40
N ASP A 397 3.80 -16.10 26.52
CA ASP A 397 4.66 -17.10 27.17
C ASP A 397 5.93 -17.38 26.36
N LEU A 398 5.82 -17.48 25.02
CA LEU A 398 6.99 -17.65 24.15
C LEU A 398 7.95 -16.47 24.26
N ARG A 399 7.45 -15.23 24.21
CA ARG A 399 8.28 -14.03 24.41
C ARG A 399 8.98 -14.02 25.77
N ARG A 400 8.33 -14.51 26.83
CA ARG A 400 8.95 -14.60 28.16
C ARG A 400 10.10 -15.60 28.17
N LYS A 401 9.97 -16.74 27.48
CA LYS A 401 11.02 -17.76 27.35
C LYS A 401 12.22 -17.21 26.59
N LEU A 402 12.00 -16.63 25.41
CA LEU A 402 13.06 -16.09 24.54
C LEU A 402 13.83 -14.91 25.16
N ARG A 403 13.23 -14.15 26.09
CA ARG A 403 13.92 -13.08 26.83
C ARG A 403 14.70 -13.57 28.05
N SER A 404 14.49 -14.83 28.45
CA SER A 404 15.14 -15.43 29.63
C SER A 404 16.32 -16.33 29.27
N GLU A 405 16.42 -16.69 27.99
CA GLU A 405 17.60 -17.26 27.33
C GLU A 405 18.59 -16.13 27.03
#